data_AF-A0A4S8JDS4-F1
#
_entry.id   AF-A0A4S8JDS4-F1
#
_cell.length_a   1.000
_cell.length_b   1.000
_cell.length_c   1.000
_cell.angle_alpha   90.00
_cell.angle_beta   90.00
_cell.angle_gamma   90.00
#
_symmetry.space_group_name_H-M   'P 1'
#
loop_
_entity.id
_entity.type
_entity.pdbx_description
1 polymer ?
#
loop_
_entity_poly.entity_id
_entity_poly.type
_entity_poly.pdbx_seq_one_letter_code
_entity_poly.pdbx_strand_id
1 'polypeptide(L)'
;MELLRTKRIRSSAYIKEEETLYLIRDISTATQPINLRQKLLRMSNAAISRAAIGSRSKHQETFILVAREVIDVLGGFYAADMFPSLKILDVLSGAKFKLHRIRRRLDKILDDIVKEHEVKAKMNKVGK
;
A
#
# COMPACT_ATOMS: atom_id res chain seq x y z
N MET A 1 0.57 8.78 -19.46
CA MET A 1 -0.53 7.88 -19.04
C MET A 1 -0.12 6.42 -19.27
N GLU A 2 0.70 5.84 -18.38
CA GLU A 2 1.23 4.47 -18.58
C GLU A 2 0.89 3.49 -17.44
N LEU A 3 0.42 4.00 -16.30
CA LEU A 3 0.20 3.20 -15.08
C LEU A 3 -1.03 2.28 -15.15
N LEU A 4 -2.01 2.59 -16.00
CA LEU A 4 -3.27 1.84 -16.13
C LEU A 4 -3.44 1.20 -17.52
N ARG A 5 -2.35 0.74 -18.15
CA ARG A 5 -2.45 -0.04 -19.41
C ARG A 5 -3.13 -1.39 -19.16
N THR A 6 -3.80 -1.92 -20.18
CA THR A 6 -4.45 -3.24 -20.20
C THR A 6 -3.52 -4.36 -19.73
N LYS A 7 -2.22 -4.28 -20.04
CA LYS A 7 -1.20 -5.23 -19.57
C LYS A 7 -1.06 -5.23 -18.04
N ARG A 8 -1.09 -4.04 -17.40
CA ARG A 8 -1.05 -3.92 -15.93
C ARG A 8 -2.38 -4.28 -15.27
N ILE A 9 -3.49 -4.02 -15.95
CA ILE A 9 -4.82 -4.48 -15.49
C ILE A 9 -4.88 -6.01 -15.47
N ARG A 10 -4.38 -6.68 -16.52
CA ARG A 10 -4.27 -8.15 -16.57
C ARG A 10 -3.32 -8.71 -15.50
N SER A 11 -2.16 -8.08 -15.28
CA SER A 11 -1.26 -8.53 -14.20
C SER A 11 -1.86 -8.31 -12.81
N SER A 12 -2.65 -7.25 -12.62
CA SER A 12 -3.40 -7.02 -11.37
C SER A 12 -4.50 -8.05 -11.15
N ALA A 13 -5.18 -8.48 -12.21
CA ALA A 13 -6.15 -9.58 -12.14
C ALA A 13 -5.48 -10.89 -11.70
N TYR A 14 -4.32 -11.22 -12.29
CA TYR A 14 -3.53 -12.39 -11.89
C TYR A 14 -3.13 -12.36 -10.41
N ILE A 15 -2.63 -11.22 -9.91
CA ILE A 15 -2.28 -11.08 -8.48
C ILE A 15 -3.50 -11.32 -7.59
N LYS A 16 -4.67 -10.78 -7.95
CA LYS A 16 -5.90 -10.98 -7.18
C LYS A 16 -6.35 -12.43 -7.18
N GLU A 17 -6.27 -13.11 -8.31
CA GLU A 17 -6.61 -14.54 -8.42
C GLU A 17 -5.69 -15.40 -7.55
N GLU A 18 -4.38 -15.16 -7.62
CA GLU A 18 -3.38 -15.87 -6.81
C GLU A 18 -3.60 -15.67 -5.30
N GLU A 19 -3.82 -14.43 -4.85
CA GLU A 19 -4.09 -14.14 -3.45
C GLU A 19 -5.46 -14.70 -3.00
N THR A 20 -6.45 -14.76 -3.89
CA THR A 20 -7.76 -15.39 -3.62
C THR A 20 -7.62 -16.90 -3.45
N LEU A 21 -6.87 -17.57 -4.32
CA LEU A 21 -6.59 -19.00 -4.19
C LEU A 21 -5.82 -19.31 -2.89
N TYR A 22 -4.87 -18.45 -2.52
CA TYR A 22 -4.17 -18.57 -1.25
C TYR A 22 -5.13 -18.47 -0.05
N LEU A 23 -6.06 -17.49 -0.08
CA LEU A 23 -7.08 -17.33 0.96
C LEU A 23 -8.02 -18.55 1.02
N ILE A 24 -8.51 -19.04 -0.13
CA ILE A 24 -9.39 -20.22 -0.18
C ILE A 24 -8.70 -21.42 0.45
N ARG A 25 -7.43 -21.67 0.10
CA ARG A 25 -6.64 -22.78 0.66
C ARG A 25 -6.45 -22.64 2.18
N ASP A 26 -6.15 -21.43 2.66
CA ASP A 26 -5.97 -21.13 4.09
C ASP A 26 -7.29 -21.22 4.89
N ILE A 27 -8.44 -21.04 4.23
CA ILE A 27 -9.77 -21.27 4.82
C ILE A 27 -10.14 -22.75 4.78
N SER A 28 -9.88 -23.45 3.67
CA SER A 28 -10.26 -24.86 3.49
C SER A 28 -9.54 -25.81 4.45
N THR A 29 -8.36 -25.43 4.94
CA THR A 29 -7.60 -26.19 5.94
C THR A 29 -7.94 -25.82 7.38
N ALA A 30 -8.86 -24.87 7.61
CA ALA A 30 -9.19 -24.44 8.96
C ALA A 30 -10.07 -25.47 9.68
N THR A 31 -9.61 -25.92 10.84
CA THR A 31 -10.33 -26.86 11.71
C THR A 31 -11.03 -26.17 12.89
N GLN A 32 -10.87 -24.85 13.00
CA GLN A 32 -11.36 -24.01 14.09
C GLN A 32 -12.01 -22.74 13.53
N PRO A 33 -12.86 -22.03 14.32
CA PRO A 33 -13.41 -20.75 13.92
C PRO A 33 -12.33 -19.77 13.49
N ILE A 34 -12.52 -19.14 12.32
CA ILE A 34 -11.56 -18.23 11.72
C ILE A 34 -11.98 -16.77 11.84
N ASN A 35 -11.01 -15.88 12.02
CA ASN A 35 -11.23 -14.45 11.88
C ASN A 35 -11.17 -14.04 10.40
N LEU A 36 -12.31 -14.09 9.72
CA LEU A 36 -12.40 -13.80 8.29
C LEU A 36 -11.98 -12.36 7.95
N ARG A 37 -12.29 -11.39 8.81
CA ARG A 37 -11.85 -9.99 8.65
C ARG A 37 -10.32 -9.90 8.55
N GLN A 38 -9.60 -10.56 9.45
CA GLN A 38 -8.14 -10.54 9.45
C GLN A 38 -7.58 -11.21 8.19
N LYS A 39 -8.14 -12.35 7.77
CA LYS A 39 -7.71 -13.05 6.56
C LYS A 39 -7.95 -12.23 5.29
N LEU A 40 -9.12 -11.62 5.14
CA LEU A 40 -9.44 -10.71 4.03
C LEU A 40 -8.53 -9.48 4.00
N LEU A 41 -8.28 -8.86 5.15
CA LEU A 41 -7.36 -7.72 5.24
C LEU A 41 -5.94 -8.12 4.82
N ARG A 42 -5.46 -9.30 5.21
CA ARG A 42 -4.15 -9.83 4.79
C ARG A 42 -4.11 -10.04 3.27
N MET A 43 -5.14 -10.68 2.69
CA MET A 43 -5.26 -10.89 1.25
C MET A 43 -5.22 -9.57 0.47
N SER A 44 -6.07 -8.59 0.83
CA SER A 44 -6.13 -7.29 0.17
C SER A 44 -4.80 -6.54 0.26
N ASN A 45 -4.18 -6.56 1.44
CA ASN A 45 -2.87 -5.94 1.66
C ASN A 45 -1.77 -6.60 0.81
N ALA A 46 -1.78 -7.93 0.70
CA ALA A 46 -0.85 -8.67 -0.17
C ALA A 46 -1.07 -8.34 -1.65
N ALA A 47 -2.32 -8.27 -2.10
CA ALA A 47 -2.64 -7.90 -3.48
C ALA A 47 -2.20 -6.46 -3.80
N ILE A 48 -2.51 -5.49 -2.95
CA ILE A 48 -2.15 -4.08 -3.14
C ILE A 48 -0.63 -3.90 -3.16
N SER A 49 0.06 -4.46 -2.18
CA SER A 49 1.53 -4.35 -2.10
C SER A 49 2.23 -5.03 -3.27
N ARG A 50 1.79 -6.22 -3.69
CA ARG A 50 2.33 -6.88 -4.89
C ARG A 50 2.03 -6.09 -6.17
N ALA A 51 0.86 -5.47 -6.27
CA ALA A 51 0.54 -4.64 -7.43
C ALA A 51 1.37 -3.36 -7.49
N ALA A 52 1.69 -2.76 -6.34
CA ALA A 52 2.48 -1.54 -6.24
C ALA A 52 4.00 -1.79 -6.34
N ILE A 53 4.50 -2.85 -5.70
CA ILE A 53 5.93 -3.16 -5.52
C ILE A 53 6.42 -4.26 -6.47
N GLY A 54 5.51 -5.04 -7.08
CA GLY A 54 5.82 -6.06 -8.09
C GLY A 54 6.26 -7.43 -7.55
N SER A 55 6.70 -7.55 -6.30
CA SER A 55 7.05 -8.84 -5.68
C SER A 55 6.80 -8.82 -4.17
N ARG A 56 6.70 -10.01 -3.55
CA ARG A 56 6.69 -10.14 -2.07
C ARG A 56 8.04 -9.64 -1.54
N SER A 57 8.05 -8.40 -1.07
CA SER A 57 9.26 -7.67 -0.67
C SER A 57 9.24 -7.42 0.83
N LYS A 58 10.42 -7.27 1.43
CA LYS A 58 10.61 -6.80 2.81
C LYS A 58 9.89 -5.47 3.10
N HIS A 59 9.65 -4.66 2.08
CA HIS A 59 8.98 -3.36 2.18
C HIS A 59 7.45 -3.45 2.33
N GLN A 60 6.86 -4.62 2.11
CA GLN A 60 5.41 -4.81 2.08
C GLN A 60 4.74 -4.43 3.41
N GLU A 61 5.25 -4.93 4.53
CA GLU A 61 4.69 -4.64 5.85
C GLU A 61 4.80 -3.16 6.20
N THR A 62 5.98 -2.57 5.99
CA THR A 62 6.22 -1.15 6.25
C THR A 62 5.34 -0.26 5.35
N PHE A 63 5.18 -0.62 4.08
CA PHE A 63 4.31 0.08 3.14
C PHE A 63 2.84 0.05 3.60
N ILE A 64 2.34 -1.13 4.01
CA ILE A 64 0.98 -1.29 4.52
C ILE A 64 0.77 -0.46 5.80
N LEU A 65 1.75 -0.45 6.71
CA LEU A 65 1.67 0.34 7.94
C LEU A 65 1.56 1.84 7.64
N VAL A 66 2.42 2.35 6.74
CA VAL A 66 2.36 3.76 6.33
C VAL A 66 1.06 4.07 5.58
N ALA A 67 0.57 3.16 4.73
CA ALA A 67 -0.71 3.33 4.04
C ALA A 67 -1.90 3.41 5.01
N ARG A 68 -1.88 2.63 6.11
CA ARG A 68 -2.89 2.75 7.17
C ARG A 68 -2.81 4.08 7.89
N GLU A 69 -1.61 4.54 8.23
CA GLU A 69 -1.44 5.88 8.83
C GLU A 69 -1.97 7.00 7.93
N VAL A 70 -1.81 6.87 6.60
CA VAL A 70 -2.41 7.80 5.63
C VAL A 70 -3.93 7.76 5.73
N ILE A 71 -4.55 6.57 5.71
CA ILE A 71 -6.01 6.41 5.81
C ILE A 71 -6.54 7.00 7.12
N ASP A 72 -5.86 6.76 8.24
CA ASP A 72 -6.26 7.28 9.56
C ASP A 72 -6.21 8.82 9.62
N VAL A 73 -5.29 9.45 8.89
CA VAL A 73 -5.25 10.91 8.76
C VAL A 73 -6.33 11.39 7.81
N LEU A 74 -6.46 10.81 6.63
CA LEU A 74 -7.46 11.24 5.64
C LEU A 74 -8.91 11.03 6.10
N GLY A 75 -9.15 10.04 6.97
CA GLY A 75 -10.46 9.77 7.56
C GLY A 75 -10.78 10.61 8.79
N GLY A 76 -9.85 11.47 9.25
CA GLY A 76 -10.07 12.36 10.39
C GLY A 76 -10.99 13.53 10.05
N PHE A 77 -11.75 13.99 11.04
CA PHE A 77 -12.51 15.24 10.94
C PHE A 77 -11.61 16.43 11.32
N TYR A 78 -11.42 17.38 10.41
CA TYR A 78 -10.65 18.59 10.67
C TYR A 78 -11.53 19.83 10.53
N ALA A 79 -11.65 20.61 11.62
CA ALA A 79 -12.42 21.87 11.60
C ALA A 79 -11.90 22.86 10.54
N ALA A 80 -10.61 22.77 10.21
CA ALA A 80 -10.01 23.54 9.12
C ALA A 80 -10.64 23.26 7.75
N ASP A 81 -11.16 22.05 7.52
CA ASP A 81 -11.84 21.67 6.27
C ASP A 81 -13.19 22.39 6.12
N MET A 82 -13.83 22.75 7.23
CA MET A 82 -15.11 23.47 7.25
C MET A 82 -14.94 25.00 7.26
N PHE A 83 -13.84 25.49 7.84
CA PHE A 83 -13.58 26.92 8.03
C PHE A 83 -12.22 27.33 7.44
N PRO A 84 -12.06 27.29 6.10
CA PRO A 84 -10.77 27.52 5.45
C PRO A 84 -10.19 28.93 5.69
N SER A 85 -11.04 29.91 6.03
CA SER A 85 -10.61 31.27 6.37
C SER A 85 -9.87 31.35 7.71
N LEU A 86 -10.08 30.39 8.62
CA LEU A 86 -9.47 30.36 9.96
C LEU A 86 -8.21 29.50 9.97
N LYS A 87 -7.12 30.01 9.37
CA LYS A 87 -5.83 29.30 9.23
C LYS A 87 -5.20 28.82 10.54
N ILE A 88 -5.64 29.32 11.69
CA ILE A 88 -5.18 28.84 13.00
C ILE A 88 -5.66 27.41 13.28
N LEU A 89 -6.84 27.02 12.79
CA LEU A 89 -7.39 25.67 12.96
C LEU A 89 -6.53 24.62 12.25
N ASP A 90 -5.98 24.97 11.10
CA ASP A 90 -5.03 24.16 10.35
C ASP A 90 -3.78 23.84 11.18
N VAL A 91 -3.24 24.84 11.88
CA VAL A 91 -2.05 24.69 12.73
C VAL A 91 -2.38 23.88 13.99
N LEU A 92 -3.49 24.21 14.65
CA LEU A 92 -3.93 23.54 15.88
C LEU A 92 -4.30 22.08 15.66
N SER A 93 -4.82 21.72 14.48
CA SER A 93 -5.15 20.34 14.14
C SER A 93 -3.93 19.40 14.17
N GLY A 94 -2.72 19.93 13.97
CA GLY A 94 -1.48 19.14 13.82
C GLY A 94 -1.48 18.22 12.59
N ALA A 95 -2.54 18.23 11.76
CA ALA A 95 -2.73 17.32 10.65
C ALA A 95 -1.64 17.47 9.60
N LYS A 96 -1.27 18.72 9.26
CA LYS A 96 -0.19 19.03 8.33
C LYS A 96 1.15 18.46 8.78
N PHE A 97 1.48 18.59 10.07
CA PHE A 97 2.71 18.03 10.62
C PHE A 97 2.73 16.50 10.54
N LYS A 98 1.62 15.86 10.93
CA LYS A 98 1.47 14.40 10.84
C LYS A 98 1.60 13.92 9.39
N LEU A 99 0.95 14.60 8.44
CA LEU A 99 1.02 14.28 7.02
C LEU A 99 2.45 14.47 6.45
N HIS A 100 3.18 15.51 6.85
CA HIS A 100 4.58 15.69 6.47
C HIS A 100 5.50 14.59 7.04
N ARG A 101 5.25 14.11 8.26
CA ARG A 101 5.99 12.98 8.82
C ARG A 101 5.71 11.68 8.05
N ILE A 102 4.45 11.43 7.71
CA ILE A 102 4.03 10.27 6.91
C ILE A 102 4.65 10.33 5.51
N ARG A 103 4.57 11.49 4.83
CA ARG A 103 5.16 11.71 3.51
C ARG A 103 6.65 11.37 3.49
N ARG A 104 7.43 11.87 4.46
CA ARG A 104 8.87 11.55 4.56
C ARG A 104 9.16 10.06 4.73
N ARG A 105 8.29 9.31 5.39
CA ARG A 105 8.44 7.85 5.52
C ARG A 105 8.07 7.15 4.21
N LEU A 106 6.99 7.59 3.57
CA LEU A 106 6.54 7.04 2.28
C LEU A 106 7.59 7.27 1.19
N ASP A 107 8.14 8.48 1.10
CA ASP A 107 9.19 8.85 0.12
C ASP A 107 10.40 7.91 0.25
N LYS A 108 10.88 7.65 1.48
CA LYS A 108 11.99 6.70 1.71
C LYS A 108 11.69 5.28 1.22
N ILE A 109 10.49 4.77 1.53
CA ILE A 109 10.08 3.42 1.11
C ILE A 109 10.01 3.34 -0.42
N LEU A 110 9.40 4.33 -1.05
CA LEU A 110 9.27 4.37 -2.51
C LEU A 110 10.62 4.53 -3.20
N ASP A 111 11.52 5.36 -2.66
CA ASP A 111 12.89 5.50 -3.18
C ASP A 111 13.65 4.19 -3.14
N ASP A 112 13.56 3.43 -2.04
CA ASP A 112 14.19 2.11 -1.93
C ASP A 112 13.60 1.11 -2.94
N ILE A 113 12.27 1.10 -3.11
CA ILE A 113 11.59 0.27 -4.10
C ILE A 113 12.02 0.63 -5.53
N VAL A 114 12.12 1.93 -5.85
CA VAL A 114 12.56 2.39 -7.18
C VAL A 114 14.00 1.94 -7.43
N LYS A 115 14.91 2.13 -6.47
CA LYS A 115 16.30 1.66 -6.58
C LYS A 115 16.40 0.15 -6.80
N GLU A 116 15.63 -0.65 -6.05
CA GLU A 116 15.57 -2.10 -6.24
C GLU A 116 15.12 -2.49 -7.67
N HIS A 117 14.14 -1.78 -8.21
CA HIS A 117 13.68 -2.00 -9.58
C HIS A 117 14.72 -1.60 -10.63
N GLU A 118 15.42 -0.48 -10.44
CA GLU A 118 16.49 -0.03 -11.33
C GLU A 118 17.65 -1.04 -11.38
N VAL A 119 18.06 -1.57 -10.22
CA VAL A 119 19.11 -2.61 -10.14
C VAL A 119 18.68 -3.87 -10.90
N LYS A 120 17.46 -4.36 -10.67
CA LYS A 120 16.93 -5.53 -11.40
C LYS A 120 16.87 -5.29 -12.91
N ALA A 121 16.46 -4.08 -13.34
CA ALA A 121 16.41 -3.73 -14.76
C ALA A 121 17.81 -3.69 -15.40
N LYS A 122 18.84 -3.26 -14.67
CA LYS A 122 20.23 -3.30 -15.13
C LYS A 122 20.75 -4.74 -15.23
N MET A 123 20.50 -5.59 -14.22
CA MET A 123 20.91 -7.00 -14.24
C MET A 123 20.31 -7.78 -15.42
N ASN A 124 19.03 -7.57 -15.71
CA ASN A 124 18.35 -8.21 -16.85
C ASN A 124 18.88 -7.77 -18.22
N LYS A 125 19.61 -6.65 -18.30
CA LYS A 125 20.28 -6.19 -19.53
C LYS A 125 21.70 -6.72 -19.68
N VAL A 126 22.35 -7.10 -18.58
CA VAL A 126 23.73 -7.64 -18.58
C VAL A 126 23.74 -9.15 -18.83
N GLY A 127 22.66 -9.86 -18.45
CA GLY A 127 22.50 -11.30 -18.72
C GLY A 127 21.95 -11.65 -20.11
N LYS A 128 21.96 -10.71 -21.05
CA LYS A 128 21.45 -10.86 -22.43
C LYS A 128 22.54 -10.46 -23.41
#